data_AF-A0A5A7WIZ7-F1
#
_entry.id   AF-A0A5A7WIZ7-F1
#
_cell.length_a   1.000
_cell.length_b   1.000
_cell.length_c   1.000
_cell.angle_alpha   90.00
_cell.angle_beta   90.00
_cell.angle_gamma   90.00
#
_symmetry.space_group_name_H-M   'P 1'
#
loop_
_entity.id
_entity.type
_entity.pdbx_description
1 polymer ?
#
loop_
_entity_poly.entity_id
_entity_poly.type
_entity_poly.pdbx_seq_one_letter_code
_entity_poly.pdbx_strand_id
1 'polypeptide(L)'
;MGGRAEVHRGDRLLLAHGRPAVGSDLCPRLSGERRVSATAGRRPTVVFVGLVLATCATWWLGSESTPTGGGFELAATLTIVIAFAKIFFIGRDFMELHAAPTILRSAFAVWVGVVATAAVALVVV
;
A
#
# COMPACT_ATOMS: atom_id res chain seq x y z
N MET A 1 -48.43 -36.11 34.26
CA MET A 1 -47.21 -35.29 34.16
C MET A 1 -46.01 -36.22 34.20
N GLY A 2 -45.26 -36.31 33.11
CA GLY A 2 -44.08 -37.19 32.98
C GLY A 2 -43.49 -37.04 31.59
N GLY A 3 -42.65 -36.02 31.43
CA GLY A 3 -42.11 -35.55 30.16
C GLY A 3 -41.11 -36.51 29.53
N ARG A 4 -41.17 -36.59 28.20
CA ARG A 4 -40.28 -37.35 27.30
C ARG A 4 -38.84 -36.88 27.44
N ALA A 5 -37.92 -37.82 27.66
CA ALA A 5 -36.49 -37.61 27.50
C ALA A 5 -36.12 -37.89 26.04
N GLU A 6 -35.90 -36.82 25.26
CA GLU A 6 -35.28 -36.93 23.94
C GLU A 6 -33.76 -36.86 24.10
N VAL A 7 -33.13 -38.03 24.05
CA VAL A 7 -31.68 -38.17 23.92
C VAL A 7 -31.32 -37.99 22.45
N HIS A 8 -30.92 -36.78 22.07
CA HIS A 8 -30.51 -36.44 20.71
C HIS A 8 -29.05 -36.85 20.45
N ARG A 9 -28.94 -38.04 19.84
CA ARG A 9 -28.08 -38.41 18.70
C ARG A 9 -26.70 -37.74 18.61
N GLY A 10 -25.68 -38.56 18.83
CA GLY A 10 -24.30 -38.24 18.47
C GLY A 10 -24.06 -38.16 16.97
N ASP A 11 -23.06 -37.37 16.59
CA ASP A 11 -22.10 -37.69 15.53
C ASP A 11 -20.94 -36.68 15.59
N ARG A 12 -20.05 -36.86 16.57
CA ARG A 12 -18.72 -36.28 16.51
C ARG A 12 -17.86 -37.24 15.70
N LEU A 13 -17.97 -37.12 14.37
CA LEU A 13 -17.15 -37.86 13.43
C LEU A 13 -15.70 -37.43 13.63
N LEU A 14 -14.98 -38.32 14.31
CA LEU A 14 -13.63 -38.17 14.83
C LEU A 14 -12.67 -38.53 13.70
N LEU A 15 -12.31 -37.55 12.87
CA LEU A 15 -11.27 -37.70 11.85
C LEU A 15 -10.11 -36.76 12.19
N ALA A 16 -9.01 -37.40 12.63
CA ALA A 16 -7.70 -36.85 13.04
C ALA A 16 -7.55 -36.42 14.51
N HIS A 17 -6.67 -37.16 15.20
CA HIS A 17 -6.13 -36.87 16.52
C HIS A 17 -5.10 -35.73 16.38
N GLY A 18 -5.46 -34.49 16.75
CA GLY A 18 -4.46 -33.43 17.00
C GLY A 18 -4.52 -32.14 16.18
N ARG A 19 -5.60 -31.84 15.43
CA ARG A 19 -5.83 -30.49 14.84
C ARG A 19 -7.30 -30.10 15.06
N PRO A 20 -7.62 -28.97 15.74
CA PRO A 20 -9.00 -28.50 15.82
C PRO A 20 -9.47 -28.11 14.42
N ALA A 21 -10.73 -28.39 14.11
CA ALA A 21 -11.41 -27.96 12.89
C ALA A 21 -11.51 -26.42 12.85
N VAL A 22 -10.44 -25.77 12.38
CA VAL A 22 -10.44 -24.33 12.08
C VAL A 22 -11.16 -24.15 10.74
N GLY A 23 -12.49 -24.01 10.77
CA GLY A 23 -13.22 -23.80 9.52
C GLY A 23 -14.71 -23.47 9.60
N SER A 24 -15.37 -23.61 10.74
CA SER A 24 -16.85 -23.48 10.80
C SER A 24 -17.37 -22.28 11.59
N ASP A 25 -16.51 -21.50 12.25
CA ASP A 25 -16.92 -20.35 13.08
C ASP A 25 -16.57 -18.98 12.45
N LEU A 26 -16.40 -18.92 11.11
CA LEU A 26 -16.37 -17.62 10.43
C LEU A 26 -17.80 -17.07 10.35
N CYS A 27 -18.12 -16.27 11.37
CA CYS A 27 -19.35 -15.51 11.53
C CYS A 27 -19.75 -14.81 10.21
N PRO A 28 -21.04 -14.81 9.79
CA PRO A 28 -21.54 -14.02 8.66
C PRO A 28 -21.29 -12.51 8.80
N ARG A 29 -20.87 -12.05 9.98
CA ARG A 29 -20.48 -10.66 10.27
C ARG A 29 -19.25 -10.18 9.52
N LEU A 30 -18.43 -11.05 8.93
CA LEU A 30 -17.32 -10.65 8.05
C LEU A 30 -17.80 -10.19 6.66
N SER A 31 -19.07 -10.42 6.29
CA SER A 31 -19.67 -9.81 5.08
C SER A 31 -19.68 -8.27 5.16
N GLY A 32 -19.64 -7.71 6.38
CA GLY A 32 -19.44 -6.29 6.62
C GLY A 32 -18.06 -5.77 6.17
N GLU A 33 -17.01 -6.59 6.22
CA GLU A 33 -15.64 -6.18 5.83
C GLU A 33 -15.54 -5.91 4.32
N ARG A 34 -16.29 -6.66 3.49
CA ARG A 34 -16.36 -6.41 2.05
C ARG A 34 -16.98 -5.04 1.74
N ARG A 35 -17.84 -4.52 2.63
CA ARG A 35 -18.49 -3.20 2.47
C ARG A 35 -17.66 -2.06 3.06
N VAL A 36 -16.83 -2.32 4.08
CA VAL A 36 -15.91 -1.34 4.67
C VAL A 36 -14.73 -1.04 3.72
N SER A 37 -14.25 -2.03 2.96
CA SER A 37 -13.21 -1.80 1.92
C SER A 37 -13.68 -0.95 0.75
N ALA A 38 -14.99 -0.90 0.48
CA ALA A 38 -15.54 -0.11 -0.61
C ALA A 38 -15.55 1.41 -0.31
N THR A 39 -15.48 1.81 0.97
CA THR A 39 -15.61 3.22 1.39
C THR A 39 -14.45 3.74 2.22
N ALA A 40 -13.73 2.90 2.97
CA ALA A 40 -12.60 3.34 3.82
C ALA A 40 -11.28 3.59 3.06
N GLY A 41 -11.17 3.18 1.79
CA GLY A 41 -9.89 3.12 1.08
C GLY A 41 -9.63 4.18 0.00
N ARG A 42 -10.53 5.15 -0.27
CA ARG A 42 -10.38 5.98 -1.50
C ARG A 42 -9.06 6.74 -1.59
N ARG A 43 -8.61 7.40 -0.52
CA ARG A 43 -7.36 8.17 -0.54
C ARG A 43 -6.12 7.27 -0.68
N PRO A 44 -5.90 6.25 0.17
CA PRO A 44 -4.76 5.35 0.02
C PRO A 44 -4.76 4.62 -1.32
N THR A 45 -5.93 4.19 -1.82
CA THR A 45 -6.05 3.53 -3.12
C THR A 45 -5.70 4.45 -4.28
N VAL A 46 -6.11 5.72 -4.25
CA VAL A 46 -5.72 6.70 -5.29
C VAL A 46 -4.22 6.96 -5.27
N VAL A 47 -3.63 7.12 -4.08
CA VAL A 47 -2.16 7.28 -3.95
C VAL A 47 -1.44 6.04 -4.46
N PHE A 48 -1.93 4.84 -4.11
CA PHE A 48 -1.39 3.58 -4.61
C PHE A 48 -1.43 3.48 -6.13
N VAL A 49 -2.58 3.76 -6.75
CA VAL A 49 -2.71 3.79 -8.21
C VAL A 49 -1.76 4.79 -8.83
N GLY A 50 -1.63 5.98 -8.24
CA GLY A 50 -0.65 6.99 -8.67
C GLY A 50 0.80 6.50 -8.59
N LEU A 51 1.17 5.78 -7.53
CA LEU A 51 2.50 5.19 -7.37
C LEU A 51 2.78 4.06 -8.39
N VAL A 52 1.77 3.27 -8.73
CA VAL A 52 1.87 2.26 -9.78
C VAL A 52 2.11 2.93 -11.14
N LEU A 53 1.31 3.94 -11.48
CA LEU A 53 1.49 4.71 -12.72
C LEU A 53 2.85 5.39 -12.79
N ALA A 54 3.31 5.99 -11.69
CA ALA A 54 4.65 6.57 -11.57
C ALA A 54 5.74 5.52 -11.84
N THR A 55 5.56 4.30 -11.34
CA THR A 55 6.50 3.20 -11.59
C THR A 55 6.49 2.80 -13.07
N CYS A 56 5.32 2.67 -13.69
CA CYS A 56 5.23 2.41 -15.12
C CYS A 56 5.89 3.52 -15.95
N ALA A 57 5.71 4.78 -15.58
CA ALA A 57 6.34 5.93 -16.23
C ALA A 57 7.87 5.87 -16.14
N THR A 58 8.43 5.48 -14.99
CA THR A 58 9.89 5.28 -14.85
C THR A 58 10.41 4.19 -15.78
N TRP A 59 9.69 3.08 -15.92
CA TRP A 59 10.09 2.00 -16.84
C TRP A 59 10.05 2.46 -18.30
N TRP A 60 9.01 3.23 -18.65
CA TRP A 60 8.87 3.83 -19.97
C TRP A 60 10.06 4.74 -20.27
N LEU A 61 10.34 5.72 -19.40
CA LEU A 61 11.50 6.63 -19.54
C LEU A 61 12.83 5.89 -19.67
N GLY A 62 13.04 4.84 -18.87
CA GLY A 62 14.26 4.03 -18.94
C GLY A 62 14.43 3.28 -20.26
N SER A 63 13.33 2.96 -20.95
CA SER A 63 13.36 2.23 -22.24
C SER A 63 13.66 3.12 -23.44
N GLU A 64 13.38 4.43 -23.37
CA GLU A 64 13.55 5.39 -24.47
C GLU A 64 14.84 6.22 -24.38
N SER A 65 15.55 6.09 -23.26
CA SER A 65 16.80 6.80 -23.00
C SER A 65 17.95 6.23 -23.84
N THR A 66 18.07 6.66 -25.09
CA THR A 66 19.24 6.31 -25.93
C THR A 66 20.48 7.08 -25.41
N PRO A 67 21.67 6.46 -25.26
CA PRO A 67 22.84 7.08 -24.61
C PRO A 67 23.46 8.29 -25.31
N THR A 68 22.92 8.75 -26.44
CA THR A 68 23.52 9.77 -27.31
C THR A 68 22.65 11.03 -27.36
N GLY A 69 22.86 11.96 -26.41
CA GLY A 69 22.35 13.33 -26.44
C GLY A 69 21.51 13.76 -25.23
N GLY A 70 21.07 15.02 -25.22
CA GLY A 70 20.34 15.68 -24.12
C GLY A 70 19.02 15.01 -23.68
N GLY A 71 18.56 13.97 -24.38
CA GLY A 71 17.47 13.10 -23.92
C GLY A 71 17.82 12.32 -22.65
N PHE A 72 19.10 12.00 -22.42
CA PHE A 72 19.54 11.30 -21.20
C PHE A 72 19.39 12.16 -19.94
N GLU A 73 19.82 13.43 -19.98
CA GLU A 73 19.67 14.38 -18.86
C GLU A 73 18.21 14.60 -18.50
N LEU A 74 17.35 14.74 -19.52
CA LEU A 74 15.91 14.91 -19.33
C LEU A 74 15.28 13.66 -18.69
N ALA A 75 15.60 12.46 -19.19
CA ALA A 75 15.08 11.21 -18.65
C ALA A 75 15.59 10.94 -17.22
N ALA A 76 16.85 11.25 -16.93
CA ALA A 76 17.43 11.15 -15.60
C ALA A 76 16.75 12.13 -14.63
N THR A 77 16.57 13.39 -15.04
CA THR A 77 15.88 14.43 -14.25
C THR A 77 14.44 14.01 -13.93
N LEU A 78 13.68 13.57 -14.93
CA LEU A 78 12.30 13.11 -14.74
C LEU A 78 12.24 11.87 -13.83
N THR A 79 13.18 10.94 -13.97
CA THR A 79 13.27 9.75 -13.11
C THR A 79 13.50 10.14 -11.65
N ILE A 80 14.41 11.09 -11.39
CA ILE A 80 14.66 11.63 -10.05
C ILE A 80 13.40 12.30 -9.50
N VAL A 81 12.75 13.16 -10.28
CA VAL A 81 11.51 13.83 -9.86
C VAL A 81 10.42 12.82 -9.51
N ILE A 82 10.24 11.78 -10.32
CA ILE A 82 9.27 10.70 -10.06
C ILE A 82 9.65 9.96 -8.77
N ALA A 83 10.92 9.65 -8.56
CA ALA A 83 11.39 8.96 -7.36
C ALA A 83 11.09 9.75 -6.08
N PHE A 84 11.40 11.06 -6.06
CA PHE A 84 11.11 11.91 -4.91
C PHE A 84 9.61 12.14 -4.70
N ALA A 85 8.83 12.25 -5.77
CA ALA A 85 7.38 12.28 -5.67
C ALA A 85 6.86 11.01 -4.98
N LYS A 86 7.35 9.82 -5.39
CA LYS A 86 7.00 8.55 -4.75
C LYS A 86 7.36 8.54 -3.26
N ILE A 87 8.57 8.97 -2.91
CA ILE A 87 9.02 9.08 -1.51
C ILE A 87 8.08 9.96 -0.70
N PHE A 88 7.68 11.12 -1.24
CA PHE A 88 6.77 12.04 -0.57
C PHE A 88 5.40 11.40 -0.28
N PHE A 89 4.80 10.77 -1.29
CA PHE A 89 3.50 10.09 -1.15
C PHE A 89 3.57 8.90 -0.20
N ILE A 90 4.62 8.07 -0.30
CA ILE A 90 4.81 6.93 0.61
C ILE A 90 4.99 7.41 2.05
N GLY A 91 5.88 8.38 2.27
CA GLY A 91 6.15 8.90 3.61
C GLY A 91 4.90 9.54 4.23
N ARG A 92 4.16 10.33 3.46
CA ARG A 92 2.98 11.05 3.97
C ARG A 92 1.78 10.15 4.24
N ASP A 93 1.47 9.23 3.32
CA ASP A 93 0.22 8.47 3.33
C ASP A 93 0.36 7.04 3.89
N PHE A 94 1.55 6.43 3.86
CA PHE A 94 1.76 5.06 4.35
C PHE A 94 2.49 4.96 5.69
N MET A 95 3.35 5.94 6.04
CA MET A 95 4.11 5.90 7.31
C MET A 95 3.42 6.61 8.48
N GLU A 96 2.09 6.77 8.42
CA GLU A 96 1.28 7.54 9.39
C GLU A 96 1.78 8.98 9.69
N LEU A 97 2.67 9.56 8.88
CA LEU A 97 3.07 10.98 9.02
C LEU A 97 1.90 11.95 8.83
N HIS A 98 0.80 11.47 8.24
CA HIS A 98 -0.48 12.17 8.26
C HIS A 98 -0.96 12.51 9.68
N ALA A 99 -0.82 11.60 10.64
CA ALA A 99 -1.26 11.74 12.03
C ALA A 99 -0.12 12.21 12.96
N ALA A 100 1.11 12.27 12.47
CA ALA A 100 2.27 12.75 13.22
C ALA A 100 2.22 14.27 13.47
N PRO A 101 2.88 14.76 14.55
CA PRO A 101 2.94 16.19 14.86
C PRO A 101 3.51 17.01 13.69
N THR A 102 2.96 18.23 13.51
CA THR A 102 3.20 19.10 12.35
C THR A 102 4.69 19.38 12.09
N ILE A 103 5.50 19.42 13.15
CA ILE A 103 6.95 19.61 13.07
C ILE A 103 7.60 18.48 12.26
N LEU A 104 7.31 17.22 12.58
CA LEU A 104 7.91 16.07 11.91
C LEU A 104 7.50 16.00 10.43
N ARG A 105 6.23 16.35 10.15
CA ARG A 105 5.70 16.43 8.79
C ARG A 105 6.42 17.50 7.96
N SER A 106 6.66 18.67 8.55
CA SER A 106 7.37 19.77 7.88
C SER A 106 8.85 19.44 7.65
N ALA A 107 9.52 18.84 8.65
CA ALA A 107 10.91 18.41 8.55
C ALA A 107 11.09 17.38 7.42
N PHE A 108 10.19 16.40 7.34
CA PHE A 108 10.19 15.43 6.24
C PHE A 108 9.99 16.10 4.88
N ALA A 109 9.00 16.99 4.75
CA ALA A 109 8.74 17.68 3.48
C ALA A 109 9.92 18.56 3.02
N VAL A 110 10.54 19.28 3.96
CA VAL A 110 11.73 20.09 3.69
C VAL A 110 12.89 19.19 3.29
N TRP A 111 13.15 18.11 4.02
CA TRP A 111 14.21 17.16 3.69
C TRP A 111 14.02 16.57 2.29
N VAL A 112 12.82 16.10 1.95
CA VAL A 112 12.49 15.60 0.61
C VAL A 112 12.78 16.67 -0.45
N GLY A 113 12.36 17.92 -0.25
CA GLY A 113 12.59 19.01 -1.19
C GLY A 113 14.08 19.35 -1.37
N VAL A 114 14.83 19.42 -0.28
CA VAL A 114 16.27 19.71 -0.30
C VAL A 114 17.05 18.60 -1.02
N VAL A 115 16.77 17.33 -0.71
CA VAL A 115 17.48 16.23 -1.36
C VAL A 115 17.07 16.09 -2.82
N ALA A 116 15.79 16.32 -3.16
CA ALA A 116 15.32 16.30 -4.55
C ALA A 116 16.01 17.38 -5.39
N THR A 117 16.07 18.61 -4.89
CA THR A 117 16.74 19.72 -5.57
C THR A 117 18.23 19.48 -5.74
N ALA A 118 18.90 18.98 -4.69
CA ALA A 118 20.31 18.60 -4.76
C ALA A 118 20.55 17.48 -5.80
N ALA A 119 19.71 16.46 -5.84
CA ALA A 119 19.84 15.35 -6.78
C ALA A 119 19.65 15.79 -8.24
N VAL A 120 18.67 16.67 -8.51
CA VAL A 120 18.47 17.25 -9.85
C VAL A 120 19.66 18.13 -10.24
N ALA A 121 20.16 18.98 -9.32
CA ALA A 121 21.32 19.81 -9.59
C ALA A 121 22.55 18.99 -9.98
N LEU A 122 22.78 17.84 -9.34
CA LEU A 122 23.89 16.94 -9.67
C LEU A 122 23.78 16.29 -11.06
N VAL A 123 22.57 16.16 -11.62
CA VAL A 123 22.37 15.57 -12.95
C VAL A 123 22.53 16.60 -14.07
N VAL A 124 22.33 17.89 -13.75
CA VAL A 124 22.35 18.99 -14.73
C VAL A 124 23.71 19.72 -14.76
N VAL A 125 24.57 19.47 -13.76
CA VAL A 125 25.95 19.99 -13.67
C VAL A 125 26.94 19.00 -14.28
#